data_AF-A0A316JNG0-F1
#
_entry.id   AF-A0A316JNG0-F1
#
_cell.length_a   1.000
_cell.length_b   1.000
_cell.length_c   1.000
_cell.angle_alpha   90.00
_cell.angle_beta   90.00
_cell.angle_gamma   90.00
#
_symmetry.space_group_name_H-M   'P 1'
#
loop_
_entity.id
_entity.type
_entity.pdbx_description
1 polymer ?
#
loop_
_entity_poly.entity_id
_entity_poly.type
_entity_poly.pdbx_seq_one_letter_code
_entity_poly.pdbx_strand_id
1 'polypeptide(L)'
;MERSPRLSILVATWNCAAQLDQFLTSLLAQSWTDWECVLLDNASTDGTAELVAAFQRSLADGPQRLLWSSQPDQGIYDAWNRGLRLARGRYVSFIGADDAFLDLFSLEHIAALTVMEADLITARNAYHAPDGRLLRHWGFGWQWKRMRQSMNIAHPGMLIRRELFEVAGAFDPSFRICGDYEWFLRLPADLRTVHSSDSILKVVQAGVSHTRIAQVYLETFRAQRRHLSPVVSAACWALNWLKFARRRLIGLA
;
A
#
# COMPACT_ATOMS: atom_id res chain seq x y z
N MET A 1 20.05 23.60 -1.92
CA MET A 1 19.71 22.23 -2.33
C MET A 1 18.51 21.82 -1.51
N GLU A 2 17.40 21.47 -2.16
CA GLU A 2 16.25 20.89 -1.45
C GLU A 2 16.68 19.58 -0.79
N ARG A 3 16.39 19.42 0.51
CA ARG A 3 16.65 18.17 1.22
C ARG A 3 15.68 17.11 0.70
N SER A 4 16.19 15.95 0.30
CA SER A 4 15.34 14.80 -0.03
C SER A 4 14.58 14.34 1.21
N PRO A 5 13.26 14.10 1.12
CA PRO A 5 12.47 13.62 2.25
C PRO A 5 12.92 12.21 2.66
N ARG A 6 12.67 11.83 3.92
CA ARG A 6 12.91 10.45 4.36
C ARG A 6 11.93 9.48 3.69
N LEU A 7 10.69 9.89 3.48
CA LEU A 7 9.61 9.06 2.95
C LEU A 7 8.87 9.74 1.79
N SER A 8 8.63 8.98 0.71
CA SER A 8 7.59 9.32 -0.27
C SER A 8 6.36 8.46 -0.05
N ILE A 9 5.20 9.09 0.14
CA ILE A 9 3.90 8.43 0.25
C ILE A 9 3.24 8.49 -1.13
N LEU A 10 3.13 7.36 -1.81
CA LEU A 10 2.57 7.25 -3.14
C LEU A 10 1.10 6.84 -3.02
N VAL A 11 0.23 7.67 -3.59
CA VAL A 11 -1.23 7.50 -3.51
C VAL A 11 -1.78 7.53 -4.92
N ALA A 12 -2.59 6.52 -5.25
CA ALA A 12 -3.37 6.50 -6.48
C ALA A 12 -4.83 6.77 -6.13
N THR A 13 -5.48 7.67 -6.89
CA THR A 13 -6.86 8.08 -6.63
C THR A 13 -7.67 8.10 -7.93
N TRP A 14 -8.95 7.75 -7.82
CA TRP A 14 -9.90 7.83 -8.93
C TRP A 14 -11.34 7.90 -8.41
N ASN A 15 -12.01 9.02 -8.63
CA ASN A 15 -13.41 9.26 -8.27
C ASN A 15 -13.75 8.83 -6.83
N CYS A 16 -12.91 9.24 -5.88
CA CYS A 16 -13.06 8.95 -4.46
C CYS A 16 -12.73 10.17 -3.56
N ALA A 17 -13.20 11.36 -3.95
CA ALA A 17 -12.90 12.61 -3.25
C ALA A 17 -13.20 12.57 -1.74
N ALA A 18 -14.31 11.94 -1.32
CA ALA A 18 -14.70 11.85 0.09
C ALA A 18 -13.73 10.99 0.93
N GLN A 19 -13.19 9.94 0.32
CA GLN A 19 -12.19 9.08 0.94
C GLN A 19 -10.83 9.78 0.97
N LEU A 20 -10.47 10.40 -0.16
CA LEU A 20 -9.23 11.15 -0.28
C LEU A 20 -9.15 12.31 0.73
N ASP A 21 -10.28 12.96 1.02
CA ASP A 21 -10.36 14.00 2.06
C ASP A 21 -9.92 13.48 3.43
N GLN A 22 -10.36 12.28 3.80
CA GLN A 22 -10.00 11.64 5.06
C GLN A 22 -8.51 11.31 5.09
N PHE A 23 -7.97 10.76 3.99
CA PHE A 23 -6.55 10.50 3.85
C PHE A 23 -5.73 11.79 4.02
N LEU A 24 -6.02 12.84 3.23
CA LEU A 24 -5.27 14.09 3.25
C LEU A 24 -5.38 14.81 4.59
N THR A 25 -6.56 14.80 5.23
CA THR A 25 -6.74 15.35 6.57
C THR A 25 -5.89 14.59 7.59
N SER A 26 -5.88 13.25 7.54
CA SER A 26 -5.06 12.43 8.45
C SER A 26 -3.56 12.61 8.24
N LEU A 27 -3.14 12.81 6.98
CA LEU A 27 -1.76 13.08 6.62
C LEU A 27 -1.31 14.47 7.07
N LEU A 28 -2.15 15.50 6.87
CA LEU A 28 -1.87 16.85 7.33
C LEU A 28 -1.70 16.92 8.85
N ALA A 29 -2.47 16.10 9.57
CA ALA A 29 -2.44 16.07 11.01
C ALA A 29 -1.15 15.46 11.59
N GLN A 30 -0.35 14.68 10.84
CA GLN A 30 0.78 13.93 11.39
C GLN A 30 1.83 14.83 12.07
N SER A 31 2.33 14.40 13.24
CA SER A 31 3.38 15.09 14.00
C SER A 31 4.74 15.11 13.28
N TRP A 32 5.03 14.06 12.53
CA TRP A 32 6.28 13.91 11.78
C TRP A 32 6.11 14.36 10.33
N THR A 33 6.98 15.26 9.87
CA THR A 33 6.81 16.01 8.62
C THR A 33 7.87 15.75 7.55
N ASP A 34 8.84 14.86 7.79
CA ASP A 34 9.91 14.52 6.82
C ASP A 34 9.43 13.53 5.74
N TRP A 35 8.35 13.92 5.07
CA TRP A 35 7.70 13.19 4.00
C TRP A 35 7.32 14.09 2.83
N GLU A 36 7.19 13.48 1.65
CA GLU A 36 6.43 14.02 0.52
C GLU A 36 5.26 13.11 0.15
N CYS A 37 4.21 13.69 -0.40
CA CYS A 37 3.06 12.99 -0.94
C CYS A 37 3.11 13.07 -2.48
N VAL A 38 3.11 11.91 -3.13
CA VAL A 38 3.05 11.76 -4.59
C VAL A 38 1.66 11.24 -4.94
N LEU A 39 0.75 12.16 -5.23
CA LEU A 39 -0.66 11.88 -5.49
C LEU A 39 -0.92 11.79 -7.00
N LEU A 40 -1.37 10.62 -7.45
CA LEU A 40 -1.59 10.34 -8.86
C LEU A 40 -3.07 10.05 -9.10
N ASP A 41 -3.70 10.97 -9.80
CA ASP A 41 -5.12 10.98 -10.07
C ASP A 41 -5.42 10.47 -11.49
N ASN A 42 -6.38 9.55 -11.61
CA ASN A 42 -6.81 8.99 -12.88
C ASN A 42 -7.89 9.86 -13.56
N ALA A 43 -7.60 11.15 -13.73
CA ALA A 43 -8.51 12.13 -14.32
C ALA A 43 -9.91 12.14 -13.67
N SER A 44 -9.95 12.28 -12.34
CA SER A 44 -11.21 12.29 -11.59
C SER A 44 -12.08 13.49 -11.94
N THR A 45 -13.40 13.32 -11.82
CA THR A 45 -14.41 14.33 -12.16
C THR A 45 -15.33 14.67 -10.99
N ASP A 46 -14.92 14.34 -9.76
CA ASP A 46 -15.76 14.31 -8.56
C ASP A 46 -15.37 15.35 -7.50
N GLY A 47 -14.61 16.38 -7.88
CA GLY A 47 -14.10 17.39 -6.95
C GLY A 47 -12.70 17.10 -6.39
N THR A 48 -12.05 16.02 -6.83
CA THR A 48 -10.69 15.65 -6.41
C THR A 48 -9.67 16.78 -6.65
N ALA A 49 -9.76 17.49 -7.77
CA ALA A 49 -8.82 18.56 -8.11
C ALA A 49 -8.89 19.73 -7.11
N GLU A 50 -10.09 20.17 -6.77
CA GLU A 50 -10.37 21.24 -5.82
C GLU A 50 -9.87 20.88 -4.42
N LEU A 51 -10.08 19.61 -4.04
CA LEU A 51 -9.65 19.06 -2.76
C LEU A 51 -8.11 19.03 -2.64
N VAL A 52 -7.43 18.58 -3.69
CA VAL A 52 -5.95 18.55 -3.72
C VAL A 52 -5.38 19.97 -3.68
N ALA A 53 -5.99 20.92 -4.39
CA ALA A 53 -5.60 22.32 -4.35
C ALA A 53 -5.81 22.94 -2.95
N ALA A 54 -6.88 22.57 -2.25
CA ALA A 54 -7.11 22.99 -0.87
C ALA A 54 -6.04 22.42 0.08
N PHE A 55 -5.76 21.12 -0.01
CA PHE A 55 -4.69 20.48 0.77
C PHE A 55 -3.32 21.12 0.53
N GLN A 56 -2.96 21.41 -0.72
CA GLN A 56 -1.70 22.07 -1.06
C GLN A 56 -1.53 23.43 -0.37
N ARG A 57 -2.61 24.21 -0.24
CA ARG A 57 -2.60 25.50 0.46
C ARG A 57 -2.42 25.36 1.97
N SER A 58 -2.81 24.22 2.55
CA SER A 58 -2.69 23.94 3.99
C SER A 58 -1.30 23.47 4.42
N LEU A 59 -0.39 23.17 3.49
CA LEU A 59 0.97 22.72 3.81
C LEU A 59 1.85 23.87 4.29
N ALA A 60 2.18 23.87 5.59
CA ALA A 60 2.97 24.93 6.24
C ALA A 60 4.38 25.12 5.65
N ASP A 61 5.03 24.05 5.20
CA ASP A 61 6.40 24.07 4.67
C ASP A 61 6.46 24.35 3.15
N GLY A 62 5.33 24.71 2.55
CA GLY A 62 5.21 25.08 1.13
C GLY A 62 4.82 23.93 0.19
N PRO A 63 4.61 24.24 -1.11
CA PRO A 63 4.03 23.32 -2.09
C PRO A 63 4.91 22.12 -2.44
N GLN A 64 6.17 22.08 -2.00
CA GLN A 64 7.15 21.06 -2.40
C GLN A 64 6.92 19.68 -1.77
N ARG A 65 6.08 19.60 -0.72
CA ARG A 65 5.71 18.34 -0.05
C ARG A 65 4.60 17.59 -0.77
N LEU A 66 3.99 18.18 -1.79
CA LEU A 66 2.95 17.54 -2.60
C LEU A 66 3.33 17.61 -4.07
N LEU A 67 3.45 16.44 -4.70
CA LEU A 67 3.43 16.30 -6.14
C LEU A 67 2.08 15.73 -6.53
N TRP A 68 1.33 16.46 -7.35
CA TRP A 68 0.06 16.00 -7.91
C TRP A 68 0.13 15.92 -9.43
N SER A 69 -0.37 14.83 -9.99
CA SER A 69 -0.54 14.64 -11.43
C SER A 69 -1.90 13.99 -11.69
N SER A 70 -2.74 14.65 -12.50
CA SER A 70 -4.02 14.13 -12.95
C SER A 70 -3.95 13.82 -14.44
N GLN A 71 -4.09 12.54 -14.80
CA GLN A 71 -4.14 12.06 -16.17
C GLN A 71 -4.68 10.62 -16.21
N PRO A 72 -5.28 10.18 -17.33
CA PRO A 72 -5.71 8.80 -17.47
C PRO A 72 -4.55 7.80 -17.24
N ASP A 73 -4.85 6.70 -16.56
CA ASP A 73 -3.92 5.61 -16.31
C ASP A 73 -4.51 4.23 -16.65
N GLN A 74 -3.63 3.22 -16.68
CA GLN A 74 -4.02 1.83 -16.92
C GLN A 74 -4.26 1.05 -15.61
N GLY A 75 -4.60 1.72 -14.51
CA GLY A 75 -4.86 1.14 -13.20
C GLY A 75 -3.79 1.47 -12.16
N ILE A 76 -4.03 1.02 -10.92
CA ILE A 76 -3.26 1.40 -9.72
C ILE A 76 -1.74 1.21 -9.86
N TYR A 77 -1.29 0.11 -10.47
CA TYR A 77 0.13 -0.16 -10.62
C TYR A 77 0.79 0.73 -11.69
N ASP A 78 0.06 1.17 -12.71
CA ASP A 78 0.57 2.16 -13.67
C ASP A 78 0.77 3.51 -12.98
N ALA A 79 -0.21 3.95 -12.18
CA ALA A 79 -0.08 5.11 -11.31
C ALA A 79 1.13 4.95 -10.37
N TRP A 80 1.18 3.92 -9.52
CA TRP A 80 2.31 3.72 -8.60
C TRP A 80 3.68 3.64 -9.30
N ASN A 81 3.77 3.04 -10.48
CA ASN A 81 5.01 3.03 -11.26
C ASN A 81 5.41 4.42 -11.75
N ARG A 82 4.46 5.28 -12.16
CA ARG A 82 4.75 6.71 -12.43
C ARG A 82 5.24 7.39 -11.16
N GLY A 83 4.59 7.13 -10.03
CA GLY A 83 4.93 7.71 -8.74
C GLY A 83 6.34 7.34 -8.28
N LEU A 84 6.74 6.09 -8.48
CA LEU A 84 8.08 5.58 -8.16
C LEU A 84 9.20 6.35 -8.88
N ARG A 85 8.94 6.82 -10.11
CA ARG A 85 9.91 7.62 -10.87
C ARG A 85 10.03 9.06 -10.38
N LEU A 86 8.99 9.55 -9.70
CA LEU A 86 8.89 10.91 -9.18
C LEU A 86 9.29 10.99 -7.70
N ALA A 87 9.22 9.87 -6.98
CA ALA A 87 9.57 9.75 -5.57
C ALA A 87 11.06 10.05 -5.32
N ARG A 88 11.31 10.99 -4.42
CA ARG A 88 12.64 11.43 -3.96
C ARG A 88 13.04 10.82 -2.62
N GLY A 89 12.07 10.21 -1.93
CA GLY A 89 12.22 9.61 -0.62
C GLY A 89 13.22 8.46 -0.59
N ARG A 90 13.89 8.29 0.55
CA ARG A 90 14.71 7.10 0.79
C ARG A 90 13.85 5.84 0.89
N TYR A 91 12.72 5.98 1.58
CA TYR A 91 11.68 4.97 1.66
C TYR A 91 10.48 5.39 0.80
N VAL A 92 9.72 4.41 0.33
CA VAL A 92 8.44 4.60 -0.33
C VAL A 92 7.36 3.83 0.43
N SER A 93 6.16 4.39 0.51
CA SER A 93 4.96 3.74 1.01
C SER A 93 3.85 3.88 -0.02
N PHE A 94 2.99 2.89 -0.14
CA PHE A 94 1.90 2.85 -1.12
C PHE A 94 0.58 2.75 -0.38
N ILE A 95 -0.16 3.85 -0.30
CA ILE A 95 -1.37 3.96 0.50
C ILE A 95 -2.57 4.14 -0.43
N GLY A 96 -3.66 3.43 -0.15
CA GLY A 96 -4.92 3.62 -0.86
C GLY A 96 -5.54 4.97 -0.50
N ALA A 97 -6.20 5.63 -1.46
CA ALA A 97 -6.91 6.88 -1.18
C ALA A 97 -8.10 6.70 -0.20
N ASP A 98 -8.49 5.45 0.10
CA ASP A 98 -9.51 5.05 1.07
C ASP A 98 -8.97 4.60 2.43
N ASP A 99 -7.65 4.71 2.63
CA ASP A 99 -7.00 4.49 3.92
C ASP A 99 -6.67 5.83 4.60
N ALA A 100 -6.51 5.82 5.92
CA ALA A 100 -6.14 7.01 6.69
C ALA A 100 -5.16 6.66 7.82
N PHE A 101 -4.31 7.60 8.23
CA PHE A 101 -3.50 7.44 9.44
C PHE A 101 -4.37 7.32 10.68
N LEU A 102 -4.00 6.40 11.58
CA LEU A 102 -4.84 6.02 12.72
C LEU A 102 -4.90 7.12 13.78
N ASP A 103 -3.78 7.79 14.01
CA ASP A 103 -3.62 8.86 14.99
C ASP A 103 -2.53 9.86 14.58
N LEU A 104 -2.30 10.86 15.44
CA LEU A 104 -1.31 11.93 15.27
C LEU A 104 0.13 11.42 15.10
N PHE A 105 0.48 10.29 15.72
CA PHE A 105 1.85 9.80 15.86
C PHE A 105 2.14 8.58 14.97
N SER A 106 1.16 8.13 14.19
CA SER A 106 1.24 6.91 13.37
C SER A 106 2.43 6.91 12.43
N LEU A 107 2.67 8.03 11.75
CA LEU A 107 3.80 8.18 10.85
C LEU A 107 5.13 8.34 11.60
N GLU A 108 5.13 9.04 12.74
CA GLU A 108 6.31 9.18 13.60
C GLU A 108 6.80 7.82 14.12
N HIS A 109 5.88 6.98 14.60
CA HIS A 109 6.19 5.65 15.13
C HIS A 109 6.85 4.75 14.08
N ILE A 110 6.31 4.69 12.85
CA ILE A 110 6.91 3.85 11.81
C ILE A 110 8.19 4.49 11.23
N ALA A 111 8.25 5.82 11.11
CA ALA A 111 9.42 6.54 10.62
C ALA A 111 10.62 6.42 11.58
N ALA A 112 10.38 6.35 12.89
CA ALA A 112 11.42 6.12 13.88
C ALA A 112 12.21 4.83 13.62
N LEU A 113 11.57 3.79 13.07
CA LEU A 113 12.23 2.52 12.72
C LEU A 113 13.20 2.64 11.55
N THR A 114 13.17 3.73 10.79
CA THR A 114 14.10 3.94 9.66
C THR A 114 15.55 4.08 10.12
N VAL A 115 15.81 4.39 11.40
CA VAL A 115 17.17 4.42 11.97
C VAL A 115 17.85 3.05 11.93
N MET A 116 17.07 1.97 11.86
CA MET A 116 17.56 0.60 11.75
C MET A 116 18.08 0.28 10.34
N GLU A 117 17.86 1.18 9.37
CA GLU A 117 18.33 1.04 7.99
C GLU A 117 17.87 -0.26 7.33
N ALA A 118 16.68 -0.74 7.71
CA ALA A 118 16.06 -1.94 7.14
C ALA A 118 15.70 -1.76 5.66
N ASP A 119 15.66 -2.86 4.92
CA ASP A 119 15.16 -2.92 3.54
C ASP A 119 13.63 -2.80 3.52
N LEU A 120 12.98 -3.38 4.54
CA LEU A 120 11.52 -3.39 4.68
C LEU A 120 11.12 -3.16 6.13
N ILE A 121 10.30 -2.14 6.36
CA ILE A 121 9.70 -1.85 7.67
C ILE A 121 8.21 -2.11 7.55
N THR A 122 7.65 -2.96 8.41
CA THR A 122 6.22 -3.30 8.37
C THR A 122 5.54 -2.96 9.68
N ALA A 123 4.28 -2.55 9.62
CA ALA A 123 3.44 -2.38 10.79
C ALA A 123 2.14 -3.19 10.64
N ARG A 124 1.29 -3.14 11.67
CA ARG A 124 -0.10 -3.57 11.54
C ARG A 124 -0.96 -2.43 10.99
N ASN A 125 -2.13 -2.78 10.50
CA ASN A 125 -3.21 -1.85 10.20
C ASN A 125 -4.45 -2.24 11.00
N ALA A 126 -5.25 -1.26 11.40
CA ALA A 126 -6.57 -1.45 11.98
C ALA A 126 -7.60 -1.57 10.85
N TYR A 127 -8.21 -2.74 10.72
CA TYR A 127 -9.22 -3.02 9.70
C TYR A 127 -10.62 -2.77 10.27
N HIS A 128 -11.40 -1.93 9.61
CA HIS A 128 -12.75 -1.54 10.01
C HIS A 128 -13.78 -2.03 8.98
N ALA A 129 -14.99 -2.30 9.46
CA ALA A 129 -16.16 -2.48 8.60
C ALA A 129 -16.65 -1.12 8.05
N PRO A 130 -17.49 -1.11 7.01
CA PRO A 130 -18.06 0.14 6.45
C PRO A 130 -18.85 0.97 7.47
N ASP A 131 -19.41 0.33 8.51
CA ASP A 131 -20.09 0.98 9.63
C ASP A 131 -19.15 1.63 10.66
N GLY A 132 -17.83 1.54 10.43
CA GLY A 132 -16.79 2.09 11.30
C GLY A 132 -16.33 1.15 12.41
N ARG A 133 -16.95 -0.02 12.60
CA ARG A 133 -16.57 -0.97 13.66
C ARG A 133 -15.20 -1.59 13.39
N LEU A 134 -14.31 -1.56 14.39
CA LEU A 134 -13.03 -2.27 14.35
C LEU A 134 -13.26 -3.78 14.25
N LEU A 135 -12.68 -4.41 13.22
CA LEU A 135 -12.75 -5.84 12.99
C LEU A 135 -11.52 -6.56 13.53
N ARG A 136 -10.33 -6.02 13.28
CA ARG A 136 -9.06 -6.59 13.74
C ARG A 136 -7.89 -5.63 13.50
N HIS A 137 -6.80 -5.86 14.22
CA HIS A 137 -5.46 -5.41 13.83
C HIS A 137 -4.77 -6.52 13.04
N TRP A 138 -4.23 -6.23 11.85
CA TRP A 138 -3.60 -7.26 11.01
C TRP A 138 -2.38 -6.72 10.27
N GLY A 139 -1.39 -7.59 10.11
CA GLY A 139 -0.08 -7.29 9.55
C GLY A 139 0.99 -8.05 10.35
N PHE A 140 2.00 -8.55 9.66
CA PHE A 140 3.10 -9.28 10.28
C PHE A 140 4.44 -8.81 9.69
N GLY A 141 5.53 -9.18 10.35
CA GLY A 141 6.88 -9.06 9.78
C GLY A 141 7.08 -9.92 8.53
N TRP A 142 8.12 -9.60 7.75
CA TRP A 142 8.53 -10.37 6.59
C TRP A 142 8.84 -11.81 6.95
N GLN A 143 8.19 -12.74 6.26
CA GLN A 143 8.40 -14.17 6.42
C GLN A 143 8.24 -14.85 5.06
N TRP A 144 9.34 -15.08 4.35
CA TRP A 144 9.33 -15.65 3.00
C TRP A 144 8.45 -16.92 2.87
N LYS A 145 8.53 -17.82 3.85
CA LYS A 145 7.73 -19.06 3.88
C LYS A 145 6.21 -18.79 3.89
N ARG A 146 5.76 -17.70 4.50
CA ARG A 146 4.36 -17.26 4.50
C ARG A 146 4.05 -16.47 3.23
N MET A 147 4.92 -15.53 2.86
CA MET A 147 4.78 -14.71 1.66
C MET A 147 4.58 -15.56 0.40
N ARG A 148 5.37 -16.60 0.18
CA ARG A 148 5.20 -17.50 -0.97
C ARG A 148 3.84 -18.20 -1.05
N GLN A 149 3.08 -18.28 0.05
CA GLN A 149 1.74 -18.87 0.09
C GLN A 149 0.63 -17.83 -0.05
N SER A 150 0.79 -16.68 0.62
CA SER A 150 -0.14 -15.55 0.62
C SER A 150 0.52 -14.32 1.23
N MET A 151 0.11 -13.13 0.79
CA MET A 151 0.51 -11.84 1.36
C MET A 151 0.29 -11.85 2.89
N ASN A 152 1.38 -11.79 3.65
CA ASN A 152 1.34 -11.82 5.12
C ASN A 152 1.64 -10.47 5.77
N ILE A 153 1.93 -9.45 4.96
CA ILE A 153 2.22 -8.09 5.39
C ILE A 153 1.02 -7.21 5.02
N ALA A 154 0.69 -6.24 5.87
CA ALA A 154 -0.27 -5.21 5.54
C ALA A 154 0.38 -4.18 4.59
N HIS A 155 0.02 -4.23 3.31
CA HIS A 155 0.67 -3.41 2.27
C HIS A 155 0.65 -1.90 2.54
N PRO A 156 -0.49 -1.29 2.92
CA PRO A 156 -0.51 0.15 3.12
C PRO A 156 0.39 0.61 4.28
N GLY A 157 0.58 -0.24 5.29
CA GLY A 157 1.29 0.09 6.53
C GLY A 157 2.78 -0.23 6.51
N MET A 158 3.43 -0.16 5.35
CA MET A 158 4.86 -0.49 5.22
C MET A 158 5.68 0.64 4.61
N LEU A 159 6.97 0.65 4.95
CA LEU A 159 7.99 1.46 4.30
C LEU A 159 8.96 0.52 3.58
N ILE A 160 9.08 0.70 2.27
CA ILE A 160 9.96 -0.08 1.40
C ILE A 160 11.16 0.78 1.07
N ARG A 161 12.38 0.28 1.26
CA ARG A 161 13.59 0.94 0.79
C ARG A 161 13.51 1.07 -0.74
N ARG A 162 13.60 2.30 -1.26
CA ARG A 162 13.37 2.58 -2.69
C ARG A 162 14.28 1.76 -3.61
N GLU A 163 15.51 1.49 -3.16
CA GLU A 163 16.52 0.67 -3.85
C GLU A 163 16.02 -0.77 -4.14
N LEU A 164 15.04 -1.31 -3.40
CA LEU A 164 14.46 -2.63 -3.72
C LEU A 164 13.74 -2.65 -5.08
N PHE A 165 13.26 -1.51 -5.58
CA PHE A 165 12.66 -1.42 -6.91
C PHE A 165 13.71 -1.42 -8.04
N GLU A 166 14.97 -1.09 -7.74
CA GLU A 166 16.09 -1.24 -8.69
C GLU A 166 16.46 -2.72 -8.84
N VAL A 167 16.30 -3.51 -7.77
CA VAL A 167 16.57 -4.95 -7.75
C VAL A 167 15.42 -5.76 -8.35
N ALA A 168 14.18 -5.50 -7.94
CA ALA A 168 13.01 -6.30 -8.33
C ALA A 168 12.27 -5.79 -9.58
N GLY A 169 12.66 -4.61 -10.07
CA GLY A 169 11.92 -3.85 -11.06
C GLY A 169 10.63 -3.24 -10.51
N ALA A 170 9.90 -2.53 -11.37
CA ALA A 170 8.61 -1.92 -11.04
C ALA A 170 7.47 -2.97 -10.96
N PHE A 171 6.29 -2.56 -10.49
CA PHE A 171 5.10 -3.42 -10.50
C PHE A 171 4.72 -3.81 -11.93
N ASP A 172 4.18 -5.02 -12.13
CA ASP A 172 3.67 -5.44 -13.43
C ASP A 172 2.23 -4.92 -13.63
N PRO A 173 1.98 -3.98 -14.57
CA PRO A 173 0.67 -3.36 -14.76
C PRO A 173 -0.38 -4.31 -15.36
N SER A 174 0.01 -5.54 -15.75
CA SER A 174 -0.94 -6.57 -16.17
C SER A 174 -1.68 -7.24 -15.00
N PHE A 175 -1.29 -6.94 -13.76
CA PHE A 175 -2.07 -7.26 -12.57
C PHE A 175 -3.04 -6.10 -12.26
N ARG A 176 -4.21 -6.42 -11.69
CA ARG A 176 -5.21 -5.40 -11.31
C ARG A 176 -5.39 -5.31 -9.81
N ILE A 177 -5.09 -6.39 -9.08
CA ILE A 177 -5.33 -6.47 -7.63
C ILE A 177 -4.12 -7.03 -6.88
N CYS A 178 -3.38 -7.99 -7.46
CA CYS A 178 -2.30 -8.70 -6.75
C CYS A 178 -0.90 -8.43 -7.32
N GLY A 179 -0.69 -7.29 -7.96
CA GLY A 179 0.62 -6.88 -8.48
C GLY A 179 1.63 -6.53 -7.38
N ASP A 180 1.15 -6.08 -6.21
CA ASP A 180 1.96 -5.91 -5.00
C ASP A 180 2.47 -7.26 -4.49
N TYR A 181 1.57 -8.24 -4.35
CA TYR A 181 1.91 -9.59 -3.96
C TYR A 181 2.91 -10.23 -4.93
N GLU A 182 2.66 -10.09 -6.23
CA GLU A 182 3.56 -10.58 -7.27
C GLU A 182 4.95 -9.95 -7.17
N TRP A 183 5.03 -8.65 -6.88
CA TRP A 183 6.29 -7.96 -6.68
C TRP A 183 7.07 -8.48 -5.47
N PHE A 184 6.40 -8.75 -4.34
CA PHE A 184 7.06 -9.38 -3.17
C PHE A 184 7.62 -10.78 -3.47
N LEU A 185 7.03 -11.53 -4.39
CA LEU A 185 7.55 -12.84 -4.78
C LEU A 185 8.87 -12.76 -5.57
N ARG A 186 9.26 -11.57 -6.05
CA ARG A 186 10.54 -11.35 -6.73
C ARG A 186 11.69 -11.08 -5.76
N LEU A 187 11.38 -10.72 -4.51
CA LEU A 187 12.39 -10.33 -3.53
C LEU A 187 13.13 -11.53 -2.93
N PRO A 188 14.38 -11.33 -2.49
CA PRO A 188 15.12 -12.37 -1.79
C PRO A 188 14.49 -12.71 -0.44
N ALA A 189 14.74 -13.93 0.06
CA ALA A 189 14.15 -14.39 1.31
C ALA A 189 14.74 -13.69 2.55
N ASP A 190 15.99 -13.25 2.46
CA ASP A 190 16.86 -12.75 3.54
C ASP A 190 16.98 -11.23 3.59
N LEU A 191 15.86 -10.52 3.40
CA LEU A 191 15.79 -9.07 3.59
C LEU A 191 16.08 -8.67 5.06
N ARG A 192 16.74 -7.52 5.24
CA ARG A 192 16.82 -6.87 6.55
C ARG A 192 15.48 -6.22 6.84
N THR A 193 14.75 -6.73 7.82
CA THR A 193 13.39 -6.25 8.10
C THR A 193 13.17 -5.92 9.56
N VAL A 194 12.31 -4.92 9.80
CA VAL A 194 11.85 -4.56 11.14
C VAL A 194 10.33 -4.53 11.14
N HIS A 195 9.71 -4.98 12.23
CA HIS A 195 8.26 -5.01 12.38
C HIS A 195 7.81 -4.23 13.61
N SER A 196 6.87 -3.30 13.44
CA SER A 196 6.11 -2.70 14.54
C SER A 196 4.84 -3.50 14.83
N SER A 197 4.57 -3.73 16.11
CA SER A 197 3.30 -4.29 16.58
C SER A 197 2.15 -3.29 16.57
N ASP A 198 2.45 -2.00 16.40
CA ASP A 198 1.47 -0.92 16.41
C ASP A 198 0.70 -0.89 15.08
N SER A 199 -0.51 -0.34 15.15
CA SER A 199 -1.30 -0.08 13.96
C SER A 199 -1.17 1.36 13.54
N ILE A 200 -0.82 1.60 12.27
CA ILE A 200 -0.54 2.96 11.79
C ILE A 200 -1.59 3.49 10.83
N LEU A 201 -2.37 2.60 10.21
CA LEU A 201 -3.43 2.99 9.29
C LEU A 201 -4.75 2.36 9.73
N LYS A 202 -5.82 3.13 9.56
CA LYS A 202 -7.19 2.68 9.48
C LYS A 202 -7.49 2.31 8.02
N VAL A 203 -7.89 1.06 7.81
CA VAL A 203 -8.22 0.49 6.50
C VAL A 203 -9.68 0.03 6.52
N VAL A 204 -10.50 0.49 5.58
CA VAL A 204 -11.90 0.05 5.47
C VAL A 204 -11.98 -1.21 4.60
N GLN A 205 -12.61 -2.28 5.10
CA GLN A 205 -12.84 -3.52 4.35
C GLN A 205 -13.98 -3.38 3.31
N ALA A 206 -13.89 -2.36 2.45
CA ALA A 206 -14.75 -2.14 1.29
C ALA A 206 -13.95 -2.07 -0.03
N GLY A 207 -12.62 -2.12 0.04
CA GLY A 207 -11.74 -2.00 -1.13
C GLY A 207 -11.90 -3.12 -2.16
N VAL A 208 -11.27 -2.91 -3.33
CA VAL A 208 -11.37 -3.81 -4.51
C VAL A 208 -10.98 -5.26 -4.20
N SER A 209 -10.01 -5.46 -3.30
CA SER A 209 -9.56 -6.79 -2.87
C SER A 209 -10.60 -7.58 -2.08
N HIS A 210 -11.56 -6.89 -1.46
CA HIS A 210 -12.68 -7.51 -0.74
C HIS A 210 -13.90 -7.76 -1.62
N THR A 211 -14.11 -6.95 -2.67
CA THR A 211 -15.26 -7.08 -3.56
C THR A 211 -15.02 -8.03 -4.73
N ARG A 212 -13.77 -8.25 -5.13
CA ARG A 212 -13.38 -9.10 -6.29
C ARG A 212 -12.58 -10.33 -5.89
N ILE A 213 -13.08 -11.07 -4.90
CA ILE A 213 -12.38 -12.20 -4.27
C ILE A 213 -11.94 -13.25 -5.30
N ALA A 214 -12.79 -13.62 -6.27
CA ALA A 214 -12.42 -14.61 -7.29
C ALA A 214 -11.22 -14.14 -8.14
N GLN A 215 -11.19 -12.86 -8.53
CA GLN A 215 -10.07 -12.28 -9.28
C GLN A 215 -8.79 -12.26 -8.44
N VAL A 216 -8.88 -11.95 -7.14
CA VAL A 216 -7.74 -12.02 -6.20
C VAL A 216 -7.11 -13.40 -6.21
N TYR A 217 -7.91 -14.47 -6.12
CA TYR A 217 -7.37 -15.84 -6.13
C TYR A 217 -6.72 -16.20 -7.46
N LEU A 218 -7.30 -15.78 -8.59
CA LEU A 218 -6.75 -16.02 -9.92
C LEU A 218 -5.42 -15.29 -10.13
N GLU A 219 -5.34 -14.01 -9.77
CA GLU A 219 -4.11 -13.22 -9.88
C GLU A 219 -3.04 -13.71 -8.90
N THR A 220 -3.41 -14.07 -7.67
CA THR A 220 -2.49 -14.69 -6.69
C THR A 220 -1.87 -15.96 -7.26
N PHE A 221 -2.68 -16.83 -7.89
CA PHE A 221 -2.17 -18.06 -8.48
C PHE A 221 -1.28 -17.79 -9.70
N ARG A 222 -1.65 -16.82 -10.55
CA ARG A 222 -0.82 -16.38 -11.68
C ARG A 222 0.56 -15.91 -11.20
N ALA A 223 0.60 -15.11 -10.13
CA ALA A 223 1.85 -14.65 -9.51
C ALA A 223 2.70 -15.83 -8.99
N GLN A 224 2.08 -16.76 -8.27
CA GLN A 224 2.76 -17.95 -7.75
C GLN A 224 3.31 -18.86 -8.85
N ARG A 225 2.60 -19.04 -9.96
CA ARG A 225 3.09 -19.84 -11.09
C ARG A 225 4.29 -19.21 -11.81
N ARG A 226 4.43 -17.89 -11.76
CA ARG A 226 5.53 -17.17 -12.40
C ARG A 226 6.84 -17.32 -11.62
N HIS A 227 6.77 -17.38 -10.29
CA HIS A 227 7.94 -17.26 -9.43
C HIS A 227 8.25 -18.48 -8.56
N LEU A 228 7.31 -19.42 -8.42
CA LEU A 228 7.48 -20.62 -7.59
C LEU A 228 7.46 -21.88 -8.46
N SER A 229 8.01 -22.98 -7.93
CA SER A 229 7.99 -24.27 -8.64
C SER A 229 6.56 -24.78 -8.81
N PRO A 230 6.26 -25.56 -9.88
CA PRO A 230 4.92 -26.07 -10.14
C PRO A 230 4.27 -26.78 -8.94
N VAL A 231 5.07 -27.57 -8.20
CA VAL A 231 4.62 -28.27 -6.98
C VAL A 231 4.23 -27.29 -5.89
N VAL A 232 5.05 -26.26 -5.66
CA VAL A 232 4.76 -25.24 -4.64
C VAL A 232 3.54 -24.42 -5.02
N SER A 233 3.44 -23.97 -6.27
CA SER A 233 2.29 -23.17 -6.74
C SER A 233 0.99 -23.97 -6.66
N ALA A 234 1.00 -25.27 -7.02
CA ALA A 234 -0.16 -26.14 -6.89
C ALA A 234 -0.59 -26.34 -5.43
N ALA A 235 0.37 -26.54 -4.51
CA ALA A 235 0.07 -26.66 -3.08
C ALA A 235 -0.51 -25.35 -2.51
N CYS A 236 0.05 -24.19 -2.89
CA CYS A 236 -0.47 -22.89 -2.46
C CYS A 236 -1.88 -22.64 -3.01
N TRP A 237 -2.13 -23.00 -4.27
CA TRP A 237 -3.45 -22.93 -4.89
C TRP A 237 -4.49 -23.76 -4.16
N ALA A 238 -4.18 -25.03 -3.85
CA ALA A 238 -5.08 -25.90 -3.12
C ALA A 238 -5.44 -25.33 -1.73
N LEU A 239 -4.45 -24.85 -0.98
CA LEU A 239 -4.66 -24.21 0.32
C LEU A 239 -5.53 -22.95 0.21
N ASN A 240 -5.28 -22.12 -0.80
CA ASN A 240 -6.02 -20.89 -1.03
C ASN A 240 -7.46 -21.18 -1.51
N TRP A 241 -7.68 -22.21 -2.33
CA TRP A 241 -9.01 -22.68 -2.71
C TRP A 241 -9.82 -23.20 -1.53
N LEU A 242 -9.20 -23.96 -0.62
CA LEU A 242 -9.86 -24.40 0.60
C LEU A 242 -10.32 -23.21 1.45
N LYS A 243 -9.50 -22.16 1.56
CA LYS A 243 -9.88 -20.90 2.23
C LYS A 243 -11.04 -20.21 1.51
N PHE A 244 -11.01 -20.12 0.18
CA PHE A 244 -12.09 -19.52 -0.60
C PHE A 244 -13.41 -20.27 -0.45
N ALA A 245 -13.39 -21.59 -0.65
CA ALA A 245 -14.56 -22.45 -0.51
C ALA A 245 -15.16 -22.32 0.89
N ARG A 246 -14.32 -22.32 1.93
CA ARG A 246 -14.77 -22.08 3.31
C ARG A 246 -15.45 -20.71 3.47
N ARG A 247 -14.90 -19.64 2.89
CA ARG A 247 -15.52 -18.30 2.95
C ARG A 247 -16.87 -18.25 2.24
N ARG A 248 -17.01 -18.93 1.10
CA ARG A 248 -18.29 -19.04 0.39
C ARG A 248 -19.34 -19.78 1.22
N LEU A 249 -18.95 -20.89 1.85
CA LEU A 249 -19.85 -21.69 2.69
C LEU A 249 -20.41 -20.91 3.90
N ILE A 250 -19.66 -19.94 4.42
CA ILE A 250 -20.06 -19.09 5.55
C ILE A 250 -20.59 -17.71 5.12
N GLY A 251 -20.88 -17.49 3.84
CA GLY A 251 -21.47 -16.25 3.32
C GLY A 251 -20.55 -15.03 3.35
N LEU A 252 -19.22 -15.22 3.37
CA LEU A 252 -18.22 -14.16 3.43
C LEU A 252 -17.46 -13.95 2.11
N ALA A 253 -17.94 -14.53 1.00
CA ALA A 253 -17.29 -14.44 -0.32
C ALA A 253 -18.27 -14.37 -1.49
#